data_AF-A0A452EWE1-F1
#
_entry.id   AF-A0A452EWE1-F1
#
_cell.length_a   1.000
_cell.length_b   1.000
_cell.length_c   1.000
_cell.angle_alpha   90.00
_cell.angle_beta   90.00
_cell.angle_gamma   90.00
#
_symmetry.space_group_name_H-M   'P 1'
#
loop_
_entity.id
_entity.type
_entity.pdbx_description
1 polymer ?
#
loop_
_entity_poly.entity_id
_entity_poly.type
_entity_poly.pdbx_seq_one_letter_code
_entity_poly.pdbx_strand_id
1 'polypeptide(L)' 'MPPLHPTVKPNPLQKANLCSRLFFWWLNPLFKIGHKRKLEEDDMYSVLPEDRSQHLGEELQG' A
#
# COMPACT_ATOMS: atom_id res chain seq x y z
N MET A 1 9.26 20.28 15.43
CA MET A 1 8.00 19.90 14.76
C MET A 1 7.84 18.40 14.93
N PRO A 2 6.71 17.89 15.42
CA PRO A 2 6.49 16.45 15.45
C PRO A 2 6.45 15.99 13.99
N PRO A 3 7.09 14.87 13.64
CA PRO A 3 7.00 14.40 12.27
C PRO A 3 5.58 13.91 12.03
N LEU A 4 4.89 14.56 11.10
CA LEU A 4 3.60 14.11 10.55
C LEU A 4 3.90 12.89 9.68
N HIS A 5 4.29 11.77 10.30
CA HIS A 5 4.28 10.50 9.59
C HIS A 5 2.82 10.07 9.53
N PRO A 6 2.15 10.07 8.36
CA PRO A 6 0.84 9.46 8.25
C PRO A 6 0.98 8.01 8.74
N THR A 7 0.06 7.57 9.59
CA THR A 7 0.00 6.18 10.06
C THR A 7 -0.09 5.27 8.85
N VAL A 8 1.04 4.68 8.49
CA VAL A 8 1.20 3.79 7.34
C VAL A 8 0.31 2.57 7.52
N LYS A 9 -0.79 2.50 6.74
CA LYS A 9 -1.59 1.27 6.65
C LYS A 9 -0.76 0.21 5.93
N PRO A 10 -0.45 -0.92 6.58
CA PRO A 10 0.30 -2.00 5.94
C PRO A 10 -0.51 -2.57 4.78
N ASN A 11 0.17 -2.91 3.69
CA ASN A 11 -0.50 -3.42 2.51
C ASN A 11 -1.06 -4.82 2.81
N PRO A 12 -2.37 -5.06 2.67
CA PRO A 12 -2.95 -6.39 2.88
C PRO A 12 -2.32 -7.46 1.99
N LEU A 13 -1.70 -7.08 0.87
CA LEU A 13 -0.89 -7.98 0.03
C LEU A 13 0.25 -8.67 0.79
N GLN A 14 0.82 -8.03 1.82
CA GLN A 14 1.92 -8.62 2.61
C GLN A 14 1.50 -9.89 3.35
N LYS A 15 0.21 -10.05 3.65
CA LYS A 15 -0.35 -11.21 4.37
C LYS A 15 -1.40 -11.96 3.55
N ALA A 16 -1.61 -11.60 2.28
CA ALA A 16 -2.67 -12.16 1.47
C ALA A 16 -2.32 -13.56 0.94
N ASN A 17 -3.23 -14.51 1.12
CA ASN A 17 -3.15 -15.84 0.51
C ASN A 17 -3.22 -15.74 -1.03
N LEU A 18 -2.66 -16.73 -1.74
CA LEU A 18 -2.54 -16.74 -3.21
C LEU A 18 -3.86 -16.42 -3.93
N CYS A 19 -4.98 -17.00 -3.47
CA CYS A 19 -6.31 -16.73 -4.02
C CYS A 19 -6.72 -15.25 -3.89
N SER A 20 -6.43 -14.60 -2.76
CA SER A 20 -6.73 -13.19 -2.54
C SER A 20 -5.88 -12.28 -3.44
N ARG A 21 -4.65 -12.69 -3.77
CA ARG A 21 -3.78 -11.97 -4.71
C ARG A 21 -4.29 -12.10 -6.14
N LEU A 22 -4.65 -13.32 -6.58
CA LEU A 22 -5.12 -13.59 -7.94
C LEU A 22 -6.43 -12.88 -8.27
N PHE A 23 -7.39 -12.84 -7.34
CA PHE A 23 -8.68 -12.19 -7.54
C PHE A 23 -8.73 -10.74 -7.06
N PHE A 24 -7.59 -10.14 -6.70
CA PHE A 24 -7.51 -8.75 -6.21
C PHE A 24 -8.47 -8.43 -5.06
N TRP A 25 -8.87 -9.42 -4.27
CA TRP A 25 -9.92 -9.28 -3.27
C TRP A 25 -9.56 -8.28 -2.15
N TRP A 26 -8.26 -8.06 -1.94
CA TRP A 26 -7.70 -7.12 -0.99
C TRP A 26 -7.99 -5.64 -1.33
N LEU A 27 -8.38 -5.33 -2.58
CA LEU A 27 -8.77 -3.98 -2.99
C LEU A 27 -10.22 -3.62 -2.63
N ASN A 28 -11.07 -4.60 -2.34
CA ASN A 28 -12.49 -4.38 -2.04
C ASN A 28 -12.76 -3.33 -0.94
N PRO A 29 -12.00 -3.27 0.18
CA PRO A 29 -12.17 -2.22 1.19
C PRO A 29 -11.91 -0.81 0.63
N LEU A 30 -10.93 -0.66 -0.27
CA LEU A 30 -10.60 0.64 -0.87
C LEU A 30 -11.72 1.13 -1.77
N PHE A 31 -12.29 0.24 -2.60
CA PHE A 31 -13.44 0.57 -3.44
C PHE A 31 -14.68 0.94 -2.62
N LYS A 32 -14.90 0.29 -1.47
CA LYS A 32 -15.99 0.66 -0.55
C LYS A 32 -15.82 2.07 0.01
N ILE A 33 -14.59 2.50 0.31
CA ILE A 33 -14.30 3.87 0.78
C ILE A 33 -14.53 4.85 -0.38
N GLY A 34 -13.94 4.58 -1.55
CA GLY A 34 -14.08 5.39 -2.75
C GLY A 34 -15.53 5.57 -3.22
N HIS A 35 -16.39 4.59 -2.97
CA HIS A 35 -17.83 4.67 -3.26
C HIS A 35 -18.57 5.61 -2.28
N LYS A 36 -18.11 5.73 -1.03
CA LYS A 36 -18.74 6.59 -0.01
C LYS A 36 -18.22 8.01 -0.05
N ARG A 37 -16.93 8.19 -0.34
CA ARG A 37 -16.24 9.49 -0.39
C ARG A 37 -15.03 9.44 -1.32
N LYS A 38 -14.54 10.61 -1.72
CA LYS A 38 -13.27 10.71 -2.44
C LYS A 38 -12.13 10.17 -1.56
N LEU A 39 -11.25 9.38 -2.17
CA LEU A 39 -10.09 8.82 -1.49
C LEU A 39 -9.07 9.91 -1.15
N GLU A 40 -8.51 9.83 0.05
CA GLU A 40 -7.44 10.71 0.54
C GLU A 40 -6.13 9.92 0.69
N GLU A 41 -5.00 10.60 0.85
CA GLU A 41 -3.68 9.95 0.99
C GLU A 41 -3.64 9.00 2.20
N ASP A 42 -4.33 9.35 3.30
CA ASP A 42 -4.42 8.52 4.51
C ASP A 42 -5.23 7.22 4.31
N ASP A 43 -5.99 7.11 3.21
CA ASP A 43 -6.70 5.89 2.84
C ASP A 43 -5.83 4.91 2.06
N MET A 44 -4.69 5.37 1.52
CA MET A 44 -3.82 4.55 0.69
C MET A 44 -3.03 3.56 1.54
N TYR A 45 -2.85 2.36 0.99
CA TYR A 45 -1.90 1.41 1.54
C TYR A 45 -0.48 1.83 1.19
N SER A 46 0.47 1.54 2.07
CA SER A 46 1.88 1.71 1.70
C SER A 46 2.30 0.76 0.59
N VAL A 47 3.24 1.24 -0.23
CA VAL A 47 3.90 0.40 -1.23
C VAL A 47 4.57 -0.79 -0.55
N LEU A 48 4.55 -1.93 -1.24
CA LEU A 48 5.26 -3.12 -0.81
C LEU A 48 6.76 -2.78 -0.69
N PRO A 49 7.48 -3.34 0.29
CA PRO A 49 8.91 -3.10 0.47
C PRO A 49 9.72 -3.34 -0.82
N GLU A 50 9.33 -4.33 -1.61
CA GLU A 50 9.96 -4.73 -2.86
C GLU A 50 9.76 -3.71 -3.98
N ASP A 51 8.63 -2.97 -3.96
CA ASP A 51 8.28 -1.97 -4.96
C ASP A 51 8.83 -0.57 -4.61
N ARG A 52 9.53 -0.42 -3.48
CA ARG A 52 10.12 0.86 -3.09
C ARG A 52 11.32 1.18 -3.97
N SER A 53 11.33 2.39 -4.54
CA SER A 53 12.45 2.92 -5.34
C SER A 53 13.79 2.92 -4.60
N GLN A 54 13.77 2.87 -3.27
CA GLN A 54 14.94 2.75 -2.43
C GLN A 54 15.73 1.46 -2.71
N HIS A 55 15.06 0.36 -3.06
CA HIS A 55 15.72 -0.90 -3.42
C HIS A 55 16.50 -0.77 -4.75
N LEU A 56 15.88 -0.14 -5.76
CA LEU A 56 16.53 0.13 -7.04
C LEU A 56 17.71 1.10 -6.92
N GLY A 57 17.62 2.07 -6.00
CA GLY A 57 18.69 3.03 -5.74
C GLY A 57 19.95 2.39 -5.18
N GLU A 58 19.81 1.37 -4.32
CA GLU A 58 20.96 0.61 -3.80
C GLU A 58 21.54 -0.35 -4.83
N GLU A 59 20.71 -0.96 -5.68
CA GLU A 59 21.17 -1.86 -6.75
C GLU A 59 21.92 -1.13 -7.89
N LEU A 60 21.60 0.15 -8.13
CA LEU A 60 22.26 1.01 -9.12
C LEU A 60 23.51 1.73 -8.61
N GLN A 61 23.71 1.83 -7.29
CA GLN A 61 24.91 2.45 -6.69
C GLN A 61 26.04 1.45 -6.40
N GLY A 62 25.82 0.15 -6.64
CA GLY A 62 26.80 -0.93 -6.53
C GLY A 62 27.75 -1.06 -7.71
#